data_AF-A0A382YN12-F1
#
_entry.id   AF-A0A382YN12-F1
#
_cell.length_a   1.000
_cell.length_b   1.000
_cell.length_c   1.000
_cell.angle_alpha   90.00
_cell.angle_beta   90.00
_cell.angle_gamma   90.00
#
_symmetry.space_group_name_H-M   'P 1'
#
loop_
_entity.id
_entity.type
_entity.pdbx_description
1 polymer ?
#
loop_
_entity_poly.entity_id
_entity_poly.type
_entity_poly.pdbx_seq_one_letter_code
_entity_poly.pdbx_strand_id
1 'polypeptide(L)'
;ADREPSITASHALTLIVHHAGRPGAEKERGPVLRELGKLVEGSSNSYLRREALWLMGFIGGDEGSVKVAGKCLWDEDEHVAEIARLVLERMP
;
A
#
# COMPACT_ATOMS: atom_id res chain seq x y z
N ALA A 1 -14.58 -2.00 18.72
CA ALA A 1 -13.13 -2.24 18.67
C ALA A 1 -12.43 -1.04 19.27
N ASP A 2 -11.36 -1.28 20.02
CA ASP A 2 -10.55 -0.20 20.59
C ASP A 2 -9.91 0.60 19.44
N ARG A 3 -10.11 1.91 19.39
CA ARG A 3 -9.67 2.74 18.24
C ARG A 3 -8.18 3.08 18.32
N GLU A 4 -7.65 3.14 19.54
CA GLU A 4 -6.28 3.57 19.82
C GLU A 4 -5.21 2.66 19.16
N PRO A 5 -5.33 1.32 19.17
CA PRO A 5 -4.41 0.44 18.44
C PRO A 5 -4.43 0.68 16.92
N SER A 6 -5.61 0.88 16.33
CA SER A 6 -5.74 1.09 14.88
C SER A 6 -5.10 2.42 14.44
N ILE A 7 -5.32 3.49 15.22
CA ILE A 7 -4.70 4.79 14.95
C ILE A 7 -3.18 4.69 15.07
N THR A 8 -2.70 4.06 16.13
CA THR A 8 -1.27 3.90 16.39
C THR A 8 -0.60 3.07 15.29
N ALA A 9 -1.23 1.97 14.86
CA ALA A 9 -0.74 1.14 13.77
C ALA A 9 -0.69 1.91 12.43
N SER A 10 -1.73 2.68 12.11
CA SER A 10 -1.76 3.50 10.89
C SER A 10 -0.65 4.56 10.88
N HIS A 11 -0.40 5.23 12.01
CA HIS A 11 0.72 6.16 12.14
C HIS A 11 2.09 5.47 12.01
N ALA A 12 2.26 4.30 12.63
CA ALA A 12 3.50 3.54 12.53
C ALA A 12 3.80 3.13 11.08
N LEU A 13 2.79 2.65 10.34
CA LEU A 13 2.93 2.32 8.92
C LEU A 13 3.32 3.53 8.09
N THR A 14 2.68 4.68 8.34
CA THR A 14 3.01 5.94 7.67
C THR A 14 4.47 6.33 7.92
N LEU A 15 4.97 6.24 9.16
CA LEU A 15 6.37 6.54 9.49
C LEU A 15 7.36 5.60 8.78
N ILE A 16 7.07 4.29 8.73
CA ILE A 16 7.89 3.31 8.02
C ILE A 16 7.95 3.65 6.53
N VAL A 17 6.80 3.95 5.93
CA VAL A 17 6.68 4.29 4.51
C VAL A 17 7.42 5.59 4.19
N HIS A 18 7.27 6.63 5.00
CA HIS A 18 8.04 7.87 4.84
C HIS A 18 9.55 7.63 4.94
N HIS A 19 9.97 6.83 5.92
CA HIS A 19 11.38 6.48 6.06
C HIS A 19 11.87 5.75 4.82
N ALA A 20 11.21 4.69 4.37
CA ALA A 20 11.63 3.89 3.21
C ALA A 20 11.44 4.60 1.85
N GLY A 21 10.61 5.64 1.79
CA GLY A 21 10.38 6.47 0.61
C GLY A 21 11.34 7.64 0.44
N ARG A 22 12.20 7.93 1.42
CA ARG A 22 13.17 9.03 1.34
C ARG A 22 14.16 8.82 0.17
N PRO A 23 14.73 9.90 -0.40
CA PRO A 23 15.78 9.79 -1.42
C PRO A 23 16.96 8.93 -0.92
N GLY A 24 17.40 7.96 -1.72
CA GLY A 24 18.54 7.10 -1.38
C GLY A 24 18.21 5.85 -0.54
N ALA A 25 16.92 5.58 -0.26
CA ALA A 25 16.45 4.43 0.53
C ALA A 25 15.94 3.25 -0.31
N GLU A 26 16.50 3.04 -1.50
CA GLU A 26 16.06 2.02 -2.45
C GLU A 26 16.20 0.60 -1.87
N LYS A 27 17.15 0.38 -0.94
CA LYS A 27 17.33 -0.90 -0.24
C LYS A 27 16.18 -1.19 0.73
N GLU A 28 15.58 -0.17 1.32
CA GLU A 28 14.46 -0.28 2.27
C GLU A 28 13.11 -0.27 1.57
N ARG A 29 12.98 0.46 0.45
CA ARG A 29 11.74 0.58 -0.33
C ARG A 29 11.20 -0.77 -0.78
N GLY A 30 12.05 -1.60 -1.39
CA GLY A 30 11.64 -2.92 -1.92
C GLY A 30 11.06 -3.86 -0.85
N PRO A 31 11.74 -4.09 0.30
CA PRO A 31 11.16 -4.83 1.42
C PRO A 31 9.81 -4.29 1.90
N VAL A 32 9.67 -2.96 2.06
CA VAL A 32 8.40 -2.35 2.50
C VAL A 32 7.29 -2.59 1.47
N LEU A 33 7.56 -2.39 0.18
CA LEU A 33 6.61 -2.67 -0.91
C LEU A 33 6.15 -4.14 -0.92
N ARG A 34 7.06 -5.09 -0.66
CA ARG A 34 6.69 -6.52 -0.56
C ARG A 34 5.76 -6.81 0.60
N GLU A 35 6.02 -6.27 1.79
CA GLU A 35 5.13 -6.49 2.95
C GLU A 35 3.77 -5.80 2.77
N LEU A 36 3.73 -4.59 2.20
CA LEU A 36 2.47 -3.93 1.84
C LEU A 36 1.69 -4.75 0.80
N GLY A 37 2.37 -5.29 -0.22
CA GLY A 37 1.76 -6.17 -1.23
C GLY A 37 1.10 -7.41 -0.62
N LYS A 38 1.75 -8.03 0.38
CA LYS A 38 1.14 -9.15 1.13
C LYS A 38 -0.12 -8.74 1.89
N LEU A 39 -0.16 -7.52 2.44
CA LEU A 39 -1.37 -7.01 3.11
C LEU A 39 -2.51 -6.80 2.10
N VAL A 40 -2.20 -6.32 0.90
CA VAL A 40 -3.18 -6.18 -0.18
C VAL A 40 -3.72 -7.54 -0.61
N GLU A 41 -2.84 -8.50 -0.95
CA GLU A 41 -3.26 -9.80 -1.50
C GLU A 41 -3.85 -10.74 -0.44
N GLY A 42 -3.43 -10.63 0.82
CA GLY A 42 -3.80 -11.57 1.90
C GLY A 42 -4.96 -11.13 2.78
N SER A 43 -5.41 -9.88 2.70
CA SER A 43 -6.46 -9.35 3.59
C SER A 43 -7.87 -9.48 3.00
N SER A 44 -8.77 -10.13 3.74
CA SER A 44 -10.21 -10.07 3.46
C SER A 44 -10.83 -8.71 3.81
N ASN A 45 -10.16 -7.90 4.64
CA ASN A 45 -10.62 -6.56 5.02
C ASN A 45 -10.25 -5.53 3.95
N SER A 46 -11.26 -4.97 3.28
CA SER A 46 -11.07 -4.01 2.19
C SER A 46 -10.51 -2.66 2.64
N TYR A 47 -10.76 -2.24 3.88
CA TYR A 47 -10.11 -1.05 4.44
C TYR A 47 -8.59 -1.24 4.50
N LEU A 48 -8.13 -2.39 4.99
CA LEU A 48 -6.70 -2.69 5.06
C LEU A 48 -6.06 -2.80 3.67
N ARG A 49 -6.76 -3.40 2.70
CA ARG A 49 -6.29 -3.43 1.29
C ARG A 49 -6.13 -2.03 0.72
N ARG A 50 -7.11 -1.15 0.92
CA ARG A 50 -7.06 0.26 0.44
C ARG A 50 -5.91 1.04 1.06
N GLU A 51 -5.75 0.96 2.38
CA GLU A 51 -4.65 1.64 3.08
C GLU A 51 -3.28 1.14 2.58
N ALA A 52 -3.12 -0.18 2.44
CA ALA A 52 -1.87 -0.75 1.94
C ALA A 52 -1.58 -0.35 0.48
N LEU A 53 -2.59 -0.37 -0.41
CA LEU A 53 -2.45 0.12 -1.80
C LEU A 53 -2.05 1.59 -1.83
N TRP A 54 -2.71 2.44 -1.04
CA TRP A 54 -2.39 3.86 -0.97
C TRP A 54 -0.92 4.09 -0.57
N LEU A 55 -0.46 3.38 0.46
CA LEU A 55 0.93 3.46 0.92
C LEU A 55 1.94 2.94 -0.13
N MET A 56 1.59 1.93 -0.93
CA MET A 56 2.41 1.47 -2.05
C MET A 56 2.57 2.55 -3.12
N GLY A 57 1.48 3.27 -3.45
CA GLY A 57 1.55 4.40 -4.38
C GLY A 57 2.35 5.57 -3.81
N PHE A 58 2.22 5.82 -2.50
CA PHE A 58 2.91 6.92 -1.82
C PHE A 58 4.44 6.76 -1.81
N ILE A 59 4.94 5.54 -1.60
CA ILE A 59 6.39 5.27 -1.59
C ILE A 59 7.01 5.24 -3.00
N GLY A 60 6.19 5.39 -4.04
CA GLY A 60 6.60 5.45 -5.45
C GLY A 60 6.50 4.12 -6.20
N GLY A 61 6.22 3.00 -5.53
CA GLY A 61 6.07 1.69 -6.16
C GLY A 61 7.35 1.09 -6.77
N ASP A 62 7.19 -0.12 -7.31
CA ASP A 62 8.11 -0.88 -8.14
C ASP A 62 7.32 -1.81 -9.09
N GLU A 63 7.99 -2.58 -9.95
CA GLU A 63 7.33 -3.49 -10.89
C GLU A 63 6.41 -4.52 -10.18
N GLY A 64 6.79 -4.97 -8.98
CA GLY A 64 5.99 -5.89 -8.17
C GLY A 64 4.72 -5.23 -7.65
N SER A 65 4.83 -4.01 -7.13
CA SER A 65 3.68 -3.25 -6.63
C SER A 65 2.72 -2.87 -7.75
N VAL A 66 3.22 -2.55 -8.94
CA VAL A 66 2.39 -2.29 -10.13
C VAL A 66 1.56 -3.52 -10.49
N LYS A 67 2.15 -4.73 -10.46
CA LYS A 67 1.42 -5.97 -10.70
C LYS A 67 0.33 -6.22 -9.66
N VAL A 68 0.61 -5.95 -8.38
CA VAL A 68 -0.38 -6.08 -7.30
C VAL A 68 -1.52 -5.09 -7.48
N ALA A 69 -1.22 -3.80 -7.70
CA ALA A 69 -2.23 -2.77 -7.91
C ALA A 69 -3.05 -3.02 -9.20
N GLY A 70 -2.42 -3.51 -10.27
CA GLY A 70 -3.10 -3.87 -11.52
C GLY A 70 -4.16 -4.97 -11.35
N LYS A 71 -3.91 -5.97 -10.50
CA LYS A 71 -4.94 -6.98 -10.16
C LYS A 71 -6.13 -6.34 -9.44
N CYS A 72 -5.87 -5.35 -8.58
CA CYS A 72 -6.89 -4.70 -7.75
C CYS A 72 -7.85 -3.80 -8.54
N LEU A 73 -7.54 -3.46 -9.80
CA LEU A 73 -8.49 -2.77 -10.70
C LEU A 73 -9.80 -3.55 -10.90
N TRP A 74 -9.77 -4.86 -10.65
CA TRP A 74 -10.90 -5.77 -10.79
C TRP A 74 -11.37 -6.32 -9.44
N ASP A 75 -11.02 -5.67 -8.32
CA ASP A 75 -11.50 -6.06 -6.99
C ASP A 75 -13.04 -5.92 -6.90
N GLU A 76 -13.68 -6.81 -6.14
CA GLU A 76 -15.13 -6.78 -5.93
C GLU A 76 -15.59 -5.54 -5.13
N ASP A 77 -14.69 -4.99 -4.30
CA ASP A 77 -14.92 -3.72 -3.60
C ASP A 77 -14.51 -2.54 -4.51
N GLU A 78 -15.51 -1.77 -4.94
CA GLU A 78 -15.31 -0.62 -5.84
C GLU A 78 -14.34 0.44 -5.29
N HIS A 79 -14.23 0.57 -3.95
CA HIS A 79 -13.28 1.50 -3.35
C HIS A 79 -11.85 0.98 -3.44
N VAL A 80 -11.64 -0.34 -3.42
CA VAL A 80 -10.32 -0.93 -3.68
C VAL A 80 -9.93 -0.69 -5.13
N ALA A 81 -10.85 -0.92 -6.07
CA ALA A 81 -10.62 -0.68 -7.49
C ALA A 81 -10.28 0.79 -7.79
N GLU A 82 -10.99 1.75 -7.18
CA GLU A 82 -10.69 3.17 -7.37
C GLU A 82 -9.34 3.57 -6.77
N ILE A 83 -8.98 3.06 -5.59
CA ILE A 83 -7.64 3.30 -5.03
C ILE A 83 -6.57 2.72 -5.95
N ALA A 84 -6.77 1.51 -6.48
CA ALA A 84 -5.85 0.89 -7.42
C ALA A 84 -5.64 1.76 -8.67
N ARG A 85 -6.72 2.31 -9.24
CA ARG A 85 -6.67 3.24 -10.37
C ARG A 85 -5.81 4.48 -10.05
N LEU A 86 -6.07 5.12 -8.91
CA LEU A 86 -5.36 6.33 -8.48
C LEU A 86 -3.87 6.10 -8.19
N VAL A 87 -3.50 4.96 -7.59
CA VAL A 87 -2.10 4.70 -7.26
C VAL A 87 -1.28 4.31 -8.48
N LEU A 88 -1.89 3.61 -9.46
CA LEU A 88 -1.23 3.27 -10.72
C LEU A 88 -0.85 4.51 -11.54
N GLU A 89 -1.61 5.60 -11.45
CA GLU A 89 -1.25 6.89 -12.07
C GLU A 89 0.03 7.52 -11.49
N ARG A 90 0.47 7.07 -10.31
CA ARG A 90 1.63 7.60 -9.58
C ARG A 90 2.84 6.66 -9.58
N MET A 91 2.62 5.40 -9.94
CA MET A 91 3.66 4.38 -10.02
C MET A 91 4.37 4.45 -11.39
N PRO A 92 5.62 3.96 -11.48
CA PRO A 92 6.38 3.92 -12.73
C PRO A 92 5.78 2.99 -13.79
#